data_AF-A0A976J1E8-F1
#
_entry.id   AF-A0A976J1E8-F1
#
_cell.length_a   1.000
_cell.length_b   1.000
_cell.length_c   1.000
_cell.angle_alpha   90.00
_cell.angle_beta   90.00
_cell.angle_gamma   90.00
#
_symmetry.space_group_name_H-M   'P 1'
#
loop_
_entity.id
_entity.type
_entity.pdbx_description
1 polymer ?
#
loop_
_entity_poly.entity_id
_entity_poly.type
_entity_poly.pdbx_seq_one_letter_code
_entity_poly.pdbx_strand_id
1 'polypeptide(L)'
;MTRPYLLDLRDRAIARIGAGESVRTVASALSISAATVVRWSQRYRASGSAAPGKVGGHKRPAVRTAIRARDARLLFLPPYSPDLNPIEQVFAKLKHLLRKAAERSVEATWQRIGSLLDAFPPHECANYLRNSGYGAA
;
A
#
# COMPACT_ATOMS: atom_id res chain seq x y z
N MET A 1 -14.57 18.02 9.00
CA MET A 1 -14.05 16.86 8.24
C MET A 1 -14.82 15.61 8.65
N THR A 2 -15.60 15.04 7.75
CA THR A 2 -16.40 13.82 7.98
C THR A 2 -15.45 12.64 8.21
N ARG A 3 -15.59 11.93 9.34
CA ARG A 3 -14.81 10.73 9.62
C ARG A 3 -15.05 9.70 8.50
N PRO A 4 -14.01 9.03 7.98
CA PRO A 4 -14.19 7.96 6.99
C PRO A 4 -15.17 6.89 7.49
N TYR A 5 -16.15 6.54 6.68
CA TYR A 5 -17.23 5.58 6.99
C TYR A 5 -16.71 4.24 7.58
N LEU A 6 -15.53 3.80 7.11
CA LEU A 6 -14.88 2.57 7.56
C LEU A 6 -14.33 2.63 9.00
N LEU A 7 -14.06 3.81 9.55
CA LEU A 7 -13.66 3.97 10.96
C LEU A 7 -14.90 3.97 11.86
N ASP A 8 -15.96 4.67 11.46
CA ASP A 8 -17.23 4.71 12.20
C ASP A 8 -17.84 3.31 12.37
N LEU A 9 -17.81 2.49 11.30
CA LEU A 9 -18.31 1.12 11.34
C LEU A 9 -17.55 0.23 12.35
N ARG A 10 -16.23 0.43 12.46
CA ARG A 10 -15.38 -0.29 13.41
C ARG A 10 -15.68 0.12 14.84
N ASP A 11 -15.73 1.42 15.08
CA ASP A 11 -15.98 1.99 16.41
C ASP A 11 -17.37 1.56 16.92
N ARG A 12 -18.39 1.59 16.05
CA ARG A 12 -19.74 1.08 16.37
C ARG A 12 -19.74 -0.41 16.67
N ALA A 13 -19.02 -1.23 15.89
CA ALA A 13 -18.91 -2.66 16.16
C ALA A 13 -18.28 -2.93 17.53
N ILE A 14 -17.20 -2.23 17.88
CA ILE A 14 -16.54 -2.37 19.18
C ILE A 14 -17.43 -1.89 20.33
N ALA A 15 -18.11 -0.77 20.18
CA ALA A 15 -19.00 -0.24 21.21
C ALA A 15 -20.13 -1.23 21.54
N ARG A 16 -20.72 -1.86 20.52
CA ARG A 16 -21.78 -2.87 20.69
C ARG A 16 -21.27 -4.14 21.38
N ILE A 17 -20.08 -4.61 21.03
CA ILE A 17 -19.43 -5.73 21.75
C ILE A 17 -19.15 -5.33 23.21
N GLY A 18 -18.67 -4.11 23.44
CA GLY A 18 -18.43 -3.57 24.79
C GLY A 18 -19.71 -3.46 25.63
N ALA A 19 -20.85 -3.23 24.98
CA ALA A 19 -22.18 -3.26 25.59
C ALA A 19 -22.73 -4.68 25.83
N GLY A 20 -21.96 -5.73 25.50
CA GLY A 20 -22.32 -7.14 25.76
C GLY A 20 -23.01 -7.86 24.61
N GLU A 21 -23.15 -7.24 23.44
CA GLU A 21 -23.74 -7.93 22.28
C GLU A 21 -22.80 -9.01 21.71
N SER A 22 -23.39 -10.12 21.26
CA SER A 22 -22.63 -11.19 20.62
C SER A 22 -22.05 -10.73 19.28
N VAL A 23 -20.88 -11.26 18.92
CA VAL A 23 -20.23 -11.02 17.62
C VAL A 23 -21.19 -11.27 16.45
N ARG A 24 -22.01 -12.34 16.54
CA ARG A 24 -22.96 -12.71 15.48
C ARG A 24 -24.09 -11.69 15.34
N THR A 25 -24.59 -11.16 16.46
CA THR A 25 -25.61 -10.09 16.49
C THR A 25 -25.05 -8.81 15.84
N VAL A 26 -23.86 -8.39 16.27
CA VAL A 26 -23.19 -7.19 15.73
C VAL A 26 -22.90 -7.33 14.23
N ALA A 27 -22.41 -8.49 13.81
CA ALA A 27 -22.14 -8.77 12.40
C ALA A 27 -23.39 -8.67 11.52
N SER A 28 -24.50 -9.27 11.98
CA SER A 28 -25.80 -9.17 11.29
C SER A 28 -26.30 -7.73 11.23
N ALA A 29 -26.27 -7.00 12.34
CA ALA A 29 -26.75 -5.61 12.42
C ALA A 29 -25.94 -4.62 11.56
N LEU A 30 -24.67 -4.94 11.28
CA LEU A 30 -23.78 -4.12 10.47
C LEU A 30 -23.62 -4.64 9.03
N SER A 31 -24.33 -5.71 8.66
CA SER A 31 -24.23 -6.37 7.33
C SER A 31 -22.78 -6.71 6.95
N ILE A 32 -21.99 -7.21 7.90
CA ILE A 32 -20.60 -7.65 7.69
C ILE A 32 -20.36 -9.06 8.21
N SER A 33 -19.28 -9.70 7.78
CA SER A 33 -18.94 -11.05 8.25
C SER A 33 -18.55 -11.06 9.74
N ALA A 34 -18.96 -12.11 10.46
CA ALA A 34 -18.59 -12.31 11.86
C ALA A 34 -17.06 -12.34 12.04
N ALA A 35 -16.32 -12.92 11.10
CA ALA A 35 -14.85 -12.92 11.13
C ALA A 35 -14.24 -11.51 11.14
N THR A 36 -14.86 -10.55 10.45
CA THR A 36 -14.41 -9.14 10.46
C THR A 36 -14.56 -8.53 11.85
N VAL A 37 -15.73 -8.75 12.47
CA VAL A 37 -16.04 -8.28 13.82
C VAL A 37 -15.09 -8.91 14.87
N VAL A 38 -14.79 -10.21 14.74
CA VAL A 38 -13.79 -10.90 15.58
C VAL A 38 -12.42 -10.23 15.46
N ARG A 39 -11.94 -10.00 14.24
CA ARG A 39 -10.62 -9.38 14.00
C ARG A 39 -10.54 -7.96 14.60
N TRP A 40 -11.60 -7.18 14.49
CA TRP A 40 -11.66 -5.85 15.10
C TRP A 40 -11.65 -5.94 16.63
N SER A 41 -12.43 -6.85 17.22
CA SER A 41 -12.45 -7.06 18.68
C SER A 41 -11.09 -7.51 19.21
N GLN A 42 -10.45 -8.49 18.56
CA GLN A 42 -9.11 -8.95 18.92
C GLN A 42 -8.10 -7.80 18.89
N ARG A 43 -8.12 -6.98 17.83
CA ARG A 43 -7.24 -5.82 17.72
C ARG A 43 -7.50 -4.79 18.81
N TYR A 44 -8.77 -4.49 19.09
CA TYR A 44 -9.13 -3.57 20.16
C TYR A 44 -8.65 -4.04 21.53
N ARG A 45 -8.78 -5.34 21.84
CA ARG A 45 -8.23 -5.92 23.07
C ARG A 45 -6.70 -5.81 23.15
N ALA A 46 -6.02 -5.96 22.01
CA ALA A 46 -4.56 -5.91 21.95
C ALA A 46 -3.99 -4.48 22.02
N SER A 47 -4.67 -3.48 21.47
CA SER A 47 -4.09 -2.14 21.28
C SER A 47 -5.00 -0.97 21.69
N GLY A 48 -6.18 -1.22 22.26
CA GLY A 48 -7.16 -0.19 22.61
C GLY A 48 -7.81 0.51 21.41
N SER A 49 -7.59 0.01 20.17
CA SER A 49 -8.12 0.63 18.96
C SER A 49 -8.39 -0.40 17.87
N ALA A 50 -9.55 -0.34 17.22
CA ALA A 50 -9.87 -1.14 16.04
C ALA A 50 -9.39 -0.49 14.72
N ALA A 51 -8.79 0.71 14.78
CA ALA A 51 -8.31 1.42 13.62
C ALA A 51 -7.25 0.60 12.86
N PRO A 52 -7.30 0.56 11.52
CA PRO A 52 -6.29 -0.14 10.73
C PRO A 52 -4.90 0.43 11.02
N GLY A 53 -3.85 -0.38 10.86
CA GLY A 53 -2.48 0.11 10.95
C GLY A 53 -2.21 1.18 9.89
N LYS A 54 -1.24 2.07 10.15
CA LYS A 54 -0.77 3.03 9.13
C LYS A 54 -0.29 2.26 7.89
N VAL A 55 -0.96 2.49 6.76
CA VAL A 55 -0.48 2.08 5.44
C VAL A 55 0.60 3.08 5.01
N GLY A 56 1.75 2.62 4.53
CA GLY A 56 2.88 3.48 4.14
C GLY A 56 4.10 3.45 5.06
N GLY A 57 4.15 2.50 6.01
CA GLY A 57 5.38 2.09 6.68
C GLY A 57 5.84 3.01 7.81
N HIS A 58 6.34 2.40 8.88
CA HIS A 58 7.12 3.09 9.90
C HIS A 58 8.36 3.71 9.23
N LYS A 59 8.40 5.04 9.09
CA LYS A 59 9.60 5.78 8.65
C LYS A 59 10.67 5.70 9.75
N ARG A 60 11.35 4.56 9.85
CA ARG A 60 12.32 4.29 10.92
C ARG A 60 13.47 5.31 10.85
N PRO A 61 13.86 5.95 11.97
CA PRO A 61 14.98 6.90 12.00
C PRO A 61 16.25 6.33 11.36
N ALA A 62 16.55 5.05 11.57
CA ALA A 62 17.69 4.35 11.00
C ALA A 62 17.77 4.44 9.45
N VAL A 63 16.63 4.36 8.75
CA VAL A 63 16.61 4.45 7.27
C VAL A 63 17.00 5.85 6.82
N ARG A 64 16.51 6.89 7.51
CA ARG A 64 16.86 8.28 7.22
C ARG A 64 18.36 8.52 7.44
N THR A 65 18.92 7.99 8.53
CA THR A 65 20.35 8.08 8.83
C THR A 65 21.18 7.40 7.75
N ALA A 66 20.82 6.17 7.36
CA ALA A 66 21.54 5.41 6.34
C ALA A 66 21.55 6.11 4.97
N ILE A 67 20.43 6.72 4.56
CA ILE A 67 20.33 7.46 3.29
C ILE A 67 21.19 8.73 3.33
N ARG A 68 21.11 9.50 4.43
CA ARG A 68 21.91 10.73 4.59
C ARG A 68 23.40 10.46 4.68
N ALA A 69 23.81 9.31 5.24
CA ALA A 69 25.22 8.89 5.29
C ALA A 69 25.81 8.59 3.89
N ARG A 70 25.00 8.62 2.83
CA ARG A 70 25.41 8.48 1.42
C ARG A 70 25.17 9.75 0.61
N ASP A 71 25.02 10.90 1.29
CA ASP A 71 24.71 12.21 0.70
C ASP A 71 23.43 12.26 -0.16
N ALA A 72 22.55 11.27 0.04
CA ALA A 72 21.27 11.19 -0.66
C ALA A 72 20.16 11.93 0.11
N ARG A 73 19.19 12.46 -0.64
CA ARG A 73 18.03 13.15 -0.10
C ARG A 73 16.79 12.25 -0.14
N LEU A 74 15.98 12.29 0.92
CA LEU A 74 14.65 11.66 0.91
C LEU A 74 13.61 12.64 0.38
N LEU A 75 12.97 12.27 -0.73
CA LEU A 75 11.76 12.92 -1.24
C LEU A 75 10.55 12.11 -0.78
N PHE A 76 9.59 12.76 -0.13
CA PHE A 76 8.36 12.13 0.29
C PHE A 76 7.23 12.52 -0.65
N LEU A 77 6.56 11.52 -1.20
CA LEU A 77 5.35 11.71 -2.00
C LEU A 77 4.16 12.04 -1.10
N PRO A 78 3.24 12.90 -1.54
CA PRO A 78 1.94 13.02 -0.91
C PRO A 78 1.19 11.67 -0.93
N PRO A 79 0.32 11.41 0.05
CA PRO A 79 -0.50 10.20 0.05
C PRO A 79 -1.35 10.10 -1.22
N TYR A 80 -1.44 8.89 -1.79
CA TYR A 80 -2.25 8.59 -2.97
C TYR A 80 -1.89 9.40 -4.24
N SER A 81 -0.62 9.76 -4.40
CA SER A 81 -0.09 10.44 -5.60
C SER A 81 0.77 9.52 -6.47
N PRO A 82 0.18 8.52 -7.16
CA PRO A 82 0.92 7.63 -8.06
C PRO A 82 1.45 8.37 -9.30
N ASP A 83 0.81 9.45 -9.71
CA ASP A 83 1.22 10.36 -10.79
C ASP A 83 2.61 10.96 -10.56
N LEU A 84 2.94 11.25 -9.30
CA LEU A 84 4.24 11.77 -8.88
C LEU A 84 5.30 10.67 -8.67
N ASN A 85 4.98 9.40 -8.95
CA ASN A 85 5.89 8.27 -8.77
C ASN A 85 6.31 7.68 -10.13
N PRO A 86 7.53 7.95 -10.64
CA PRO A 86 7.93 7.58 -12.00
C PRO A 86 7.97 6.05 -12.22
N ILE A 87 8.13 5.26 -11.16
CA ILE A 87 8.14 3.79 -11.25
C ILE A 87 6.79 3.21 -11.67
N GLU A 88 5.68 3.94 -11.49
CA GLU A 88 4.34 3.46 -11.88
C GLU A 88 4.24 3.28 -13.40
N GLN A 89 4.87 4.16 -14.17
CA GLN A 89 4.94 4.06 -15.63
C GLN A 89 5.79 2.85 -16.07
N VAL A 90 6.93 2.64 -15.42
CA VAL A 90 7.78 1.45 -15.61
C VAL A 90 6.98 0.18 -15.35
N PHE A 91 6.25 0.12 -14.23
CA PHE A 91 5.44 -1.04 -13.89
C PHE A 91 4.25 -1.26 -14.83
N ALA A 92 3.65 -0.20 -15.37
CA ALA A 92 2.60 -0.33 -16.37
C ALA A 92 3.10 -1.08 -17.62
N LYS A 93 4.23 -0.63 -18.19
CA LYS A 93 4.88 -1.29 -19.34
C LYS A 93 5.38 -2.69 -18.99
N LEU A 94 6.08 -2.85 -17.86
CA LEU A 94 6.61 -4.16 -17.44
C LEU A 94 5.50 -5.20 -17.27
N LYS A 95 4.39 -4.82 -16.61
CA LYS A 95 3.23 -5.71 -16.44
C LYS A 95 2.60 -6.07 -17.79
N HIS A 96 2.53 -5.15 -18.74
CA HIS A 96 2.05 -5.45 -20.09
C HIS A 96 2.95 -6.51 -20.78
N LEU A 97 4.26 -6.32 -20.74
CA LEU A 97 5.23 -7.26 -21.31
C LEU A 97 5.19 -8.63 -20.63
N LEU A 98 5.07 -8.68 -19.30
CA LEU A 98 4.94 -9.93 -18.55
C LEU A 98 3.65 -10.68 -18.86
N ARG A 99 2.52 -9.98 -18.98
CA ARG A 99 1.26 -10.60 -19.40
C ARG A 99 1.36 -11.20 -20.81
N LYS A 100 2.10 -10.54 -21.70
CA LYS A 100 2.37 -11.04 -23.05
C LYS A 100 3.29 -12.28 -23.02
N ALA A 101 4.28 -12.32 -22.14
CA ALA A 101 5.17 -13.47 -21.98
C ALA A 101 4.48 -14.70 -21.39
N ALA A 102 3.48 -14.50 -20.52
CA ALA A 102 2.61 -15.55 -19.98
C ALA A 102 3.34 -16.72 -19.28
N GLU A 103 4.49 -16.45 -18.67
CA GLU A 103 5.27 -17.44 -17.92
C GLU A 103 4.42 -18.10 -16.81
N ARG A 104 4.64 -19.40 -16.58
CA ARG A 104 3.84 -20.23 -15.65
C ARG A 104 4.60 -20.73 -14.43
N SER A 105 5.87 -20.35 -14.27
CA SER A 105 6.66 -20.63 -13.07
C SER A 105 7.27 -19.35 -12.51
N VAL A 106 7.63 -19.39 -11.23
CA VAL A 106 8.29 -18.27 -10.55
C VAL A 106 9.65 -18.01 -11.15
N GLU A 107 10.43 -19.07 -11.41
CA GLU A 107 11.77 -19.03 -11.97
C GLU A 107 11.76 -18.42 -13.38
N ALA A 108 10.84 -18.88 -14.24
CA ALA A 108 10.71 -18.33 -15.60
C ALA A 108 10.27 -16.86 -15.56
N THR A 109 9.38 -16.50 -14.62
CA THR A 109 8.97 -15.09 -14.42
C THR A 109 10.16 -14.23 -14.01
N TRP A 110 11.01 -14.70 -13.08
CA TRP A 110 12.19 -13.97 -12.64
C TRP A 110 13.20 -13.74 -13.76
N GLN A 111 13.52 -14.80 -14.51
CA GLN A 111 14.42 -14.71 -15.66
C GLN A 111 13.85 -13.75 -16.72
N ARG A 112 12.54 -13.87 -17.00
CA ARG A 112 11.86 -13.00 -17.95
C ARG A 112 11.89 -11.55 -17.51
N ILE A 113 11.67 -11.24 -16.23
CA ILE A 113 11.79 -9.87 -15.71
C ILE A 113 13.18 -9.32 -16.03
N GLY A 114 14.23 -10.09 -15.76
CA GLY A 114 15.62 -9.71 -16.06
C GLY A 114 15.80 -9.30 -17.51
N SER A 115 15.41 -10.16 -18.46
CA SER A 115 15.54 -9.86 -19.90
C SER A 115 14.64 -8.70 -20.37
N LEU A 116 13.47 -8.50 -19.73
CA LEU A 116 12.57 -7.41 -20.11
C LEU A 116 13.08 -6.04 -19.68
N LEU A 117 13.98 -5.96 -18.68
CA LEU A 117 14.57 -4.68 -18.28
C LEU A 117 15.41 -4.04 -19.38
N ASP A 118 15.94 -4.82 -20.33
CA ASP A 118 16.65 -4.31 -21.51
C ASP A 118 15.74 -3.51 -22.46
N ALA A 119 14.41 -3.68 -22.34
CA ALA A 119 13.43 -2.92 -23.11
C ALA A 119 13.15 -1.50 -22.54
N PHE A 120 13.90 -1.05 -21.54
CA PHE A 120 13.75 0.27 -20.89
C PHE A 120 15.01 1.12 -21.10
N PRO A 121 15.17 1.73 -22.30
CA PRO A 121 16.36 2.50 -22.60
C PRO A 121 16.45 3.79 -21.74
N PRO A 122 17.66 4.33 -21.51
CA PRO A 122 17.86 5.48 -20.62
C PRO A 122 17.00 6.70 -20.93
N HIS A 123 16.77 7.00 -22.22
CA HIS A 123 15.96 8.14 -22.64
C HIS A 123 14.47 7.96 -22.27
N GLU A 124 13.96 6.73 -22.29
CA GLU A 124 12.59 6.41 -21.87
C GLU A 124 12.45 6.58 -20.34
N CYS A 125 13.44 6.10 -19.57
CA CYS A 125 13.49 6.31 -18.13
C CYS A 125 13.56 7.80 -17.76
N ALA A 126 14.32 8.60 -18.51
CA ALA A 126 14.35 10.05 -18.35
C ALA A 126 12.98 10.70 -18.64
N ASN A 127 12.23 10.19 -19.62
CA ASN A 127 10.86 10.65 -19.90
C ASN A 127 9.92 10.37 -18.72
N TYR A 128 10.03 9.20 -18.08
CA TYR A 128 9.20 8.88 -16.91
C TYR A 128 9.45 9.83 -15.75
N LEU A 129 10.71 10.16 -15.49
CA LEU A 129 11.09 11.16 -14.49
C LEU A 129 10.49 12.52 -14.81
N ARG A 130 10.67 13.02 -16.04
CA ARG A 130 10.10 14.31 -16.48
C ARG A 130 8.59 14.36 -16.38
N ASN A 131 7.90 13.29 -16.81
CA ASN A 131 6.45 13.20 -16.73
C ASN A 131 5.94 13.24 -15.28
N SER A 132 6.68 12.68 -14.32
CA SER A 132 6.34 12.73 -12.90
C SER A 132 6.86 14.00 -12.18
N GLY A 133 7.34 14.99 -12.93
CA GLY A 133 7.78 16.28 -12.39
C GLY A 133 9.24 16.32 -11.90
N TYR A 134 10.05 15.31 -12.22
CA TYR A 134 11.48 15.27 -11.88
C TYR A 134 12.34 15.64 -13.09
N GLY A 135 13.41 16.39 -12.88
CA GLY A 135 14.32 16.78 -13.96
C GLY A 135 14.04 18.16 -14.56
N ALA A 136 13.21 18.98 -13.91
CA ALA A 136 13.31 20.43 -14.02
C ALA A 136 14.39 20.91 -13.03
N ALA A 137 15.57 21.19 -13.57
CA ALA A 137 16.62 22.01 -12.98
C ALA A 137 17.17 22.90 -14.09
#